data_AF-A0A090VUC3-F1
#
_entry.id   AF-A0A090VUC3-F1
#
_cell.length_a   1.000
_cell.length_b   1.000
_cell.length_c   1.000
_cell.angle_alpha   90.00
_cell.angle_beta   90.00
_cell.angle_gamma   90.00
#
_symmetry.space_group_name_H-M   'P 1'
#
loop_
_entity.id
_entity.type
_entity.pdbx_description
1 polymer ?
#
loop_
_entity_poly.entity_id
_entity_poly.type
_entity_poly.pdbx_seq_one_letter_code
_entity_poly.pdbx_strand_id
1 'polypeptide(L)'
;MSNFNFLKQDFPALYNEAVNAEKYTFTEPKYAALLCRTVLELGLNWLYDNDEEFTKPYDTKLASLLFHYDFKSSIKPSLFRELDLVRRFGNDGAHGNPVSARKSLVSLKAIFGFSVYLVKYYGEADTVVPNFDEALLPRADEASKDKTKAQLKAWLKKRKNSY
;
A
#
# COMPACT_ATOMS: atom_id res chain seq x y z
N MET A 1 -4.90 -15.22 -9.94
CA MET A 1 -4.19 -14.15 -10.68
C MET A 1 -4.40 -12.87 -9.89
N SER A 2 -3.37 -12.02 -9.73
CA SER A 2 -3.47 -10.80 -8.90
C SER A 2 -3.11 -9.57 -9.74
N ASN A 3 -3.72 -8.42 -9.42
CA ASN A 3 -3.34 -7.13 -10.01
C ASN A 3 -1.87 -6.79 -9.75
N PHE A 4 -1.28 -7.30 -8.65
CA PHE A 4 0.06 -6.92 -8.21
C PHE A 4 1.17 -7.88 -8.64
N ASN A 5 0.87 -8.88 -9.48
CA ASN A 5 1.85 -9.88 -9.94
C ASN A 5 3.15 -9.26 -10.50
N PHE A 6 3.05 -8.08 -11.11
CA PHE A 6 4.19 -7.37 -11.70
C PHE A 6 5.23 -6.90 -10.65
N LEU A 7 4.88 -6.81 -9.37
CA LEU A 7 5.82 -6.47 -8.30
C LEU A 7 6.69 -7.66 -7.85
N LYS A 8 6.29 -8.89 -8.19
CA LYS A 8 6.81 -10.09 -7.51
C LYS A 8 8.32 -10.27 -7.67
N GLN A 9 8.87 -9.85 -8.81
CA GLN A 9 10.28 -10.02 -9.13
C GLN A 9 11.16 -8.95 -8.46
N ASP A 10 10.83 -7.68 -8.67
CA ASP A 10 11.67 -6.56 -8.22
C ASP A 10 11.37 -6.13 -6.78
N PHE A 11 10.11 -6.25 -6.34
CA PHE A 11 9.63 -5.74 -5.05
C PHE A 11 8.83 -6.79 -4.27
N PRO A 12 9.42 -7.96 -3.92
CA PRO A 12 8.71 -9.07 -3.28
C PRO A 12 8.06 -8.70 -1.94
N ALA A 13 8.67 -7.80 -1.16
CA ALA A 13 8.10 -7.31 0.08
C ALA A 13 6.80 -6.52 -0.14
N LEU A 14 6.77 -5.64 -1.15
CA LEU A 14 5.58 -4.89 -1.52
C LEU A 14 4.50 -5.81 -2.10
N TYR A 15 4.90 -6.75 -2.95
CA TYR A 15 4.01 -7.75 -3.54
C TYR A 15 3.21 -8.50 -2.47
N ASN A 16 3.88 -9.01 -1.43
CA ASN A 16 3.21 -9.79 -0.38
C ASN A 16 2.12 -8.98 0.35
N GLU A 17 2.41 -7.73 0.70
CA GLU A 17 1.46 -6.85 1.39
C GLU A 17 0.33 -6.39 0.44
N ALA A 18 0.64 -6.13 -0.84
CA ALA A 18 -0.33 -5.68 -1.83
C ALA A 18 -1.34 -6.78 -2.21
N VAL A 19 -0.90 -8.02 -2.38
CA VAL A 19 -1.79 -9.18 -2.61
C VAL A 19 -2.71 -9.41 -1.40
N ASN A 20 -2.19 -9.25 -0.18
CA ASN A 20 -3.04 -9.31 1.00
C ASN A 20 -4.05 -8.16 1.02
N ALA A 21 -3.63 -6.93 0.70
CA ALA A 21 -4.55 -5.79 0.62
C ALA A 21 -5.66 -6.04 -0.41
N GLU A 22 -5.32 -6.60 -1.58
CA GLU A 22 -6.26 -7.01 -2.63
C GLU A 22 -7.31 -7.98 -2.09
N LYS A 23 -6.87 -9.07 -1.44
CA LYS A 23 -7.74 -10.11 -0.87
C LYS A 23 -8.75 -9.57 0.16
N TYR A 24 -8.33 -8.58 0.95
CA TYR A 24 -9.14 -8.07 2.07
C TYR A 24 -9.95 -6.81 1.73
N THR A 25 -9.86 -6.29 0.50
CA THR A 25 -10.39 -4.95 0.17
C THR A 25 -11.89 -4.80 0.41
N PHE A 26 -12.70 -5.82 0.10
CA PHE A 26 -14.14 -5.81 0.35
C PHE A 26 -14.56 -6.58 1.60
N THR A 27 -13.78 -7.59 1.97
CA THR A 27 -14.11 -8.50 3.08
C THR A 27 -13.77 -7.87 4.43
N GLU A 28 -12.61 -7.19 4.51
CA GLU A 28 -12.08 -6.59 5.74
C GLU A 28 -11.43 -5.21 5.44
N PRO A 29 -12.23 -4.18 5.08
CA PRO A 29 -11.73 -2.91 4.57
C PRO A 29 -10.73 -2.17 5.48
N LYS A 30 -10.88 -2.30 6.82
CA LYS A 30 -9.94 -1.72 7.78
C LYS A 30 -8.55 -2.35 7.67
N TYR A 31 -8.50 -3.66 7.50
CA TYR A 31 -7.24 -4.38 7.40
C TYR A 31 -6.58 -4.11 6.04
N ALA A 32 -7.35 -4.13 4.96
CA ALA A 32 -6.84 -3.79 3.64
C ALA A 32 -6.27 -2.35 3.57
N ALA A 33 -6.92 -1.35 4.16
CA ALA A 33 -6.37 0.01 4.22
C ALA A 33 -5.04 0.09 5.01
N LEU A 34 -4.90 -0.70 6.07
CA LEU A 34 -3.67 -0.81 6.85
C LEU A 34 -2.52 -1.46 6.06
N LEU A 35 -2.84 -2.52 5.30
CA LEU A 35 -1.90 -3.17 4.39
C LEU A 35 -1.47 -2.21 3.28
N CYS A 36 -2.40 -1.42 2.70
CA CYS A 36 -2.05 -0.40 1.72
C CYS A 36 -1.08 0.64 2.27
N ARG A 37 -1.29 1.10 3.52
CA ARG A 37 -0.35 1.99 4.20
C ARG A 37 1.03 1.35 4.37
N THR A 38 1.08 0.05 4.63
CA THR A 38 2.34 -0.71 4.76
C THR A 38 3.08 -0.80 3.42
N VAL A 39 2.36 -1.07 2.32
CA VAL A 39 2.95 -1.04 0.96
C VAL A 39 3.56 0.33 0.66
N LEU A 40 2.84 1.41 0.96
CA LEU A 40 3.32 2.77 0.75
C LEU A 40 4.58 3.08 1.59
N GLU A 41 4.58 2.66 2.86
CA GLU A 41 5.73 2.84 3.75
C GLU A 41 6.96 2.05 3.29
N LEU A 42 6.80 0.78 2.90
CA LEU A 42 7.89 -0.03 2.36
C LEU A 42 8.47 0.59 1.09
N GLY A 43 7.61 0.98 0.15
CA GLY A 43 8.06 1.57 -1.11
C GLY A 43 8.72 2.94 -0.94
N LEU A 44 8.21 3.79 -0.06
CA LEU A 44 8.85 5.08 0.23
C LEU A 44 10.20 4.89 0.91
N ASN A 45 10.31 4.02 1.92
CA ASN A 45 11.61 3.75 2.54
C ASN A 45 12.60 3.21 1.51
N TRP A 46 12.17 2.27 0.66
CA TRP A 46 13.01 1.74 -0.41
C TRP A 46 13.48 2.84 -1.38
N LEU A 47 12.60 3.74 -1.81
CA LEU A 47 12.97 4.87 -2.67
C LEU A 47 14.03 5.75 -2.01
N TYR A 48 13.82 6.16 -0.76
CA TYR A 48 14.79 6.99 -0.03
C TYR A 48 16.11 6.29 0.26
N ASP A 49 16.16 4.96 0.17
CA ASP A 49 17.37 4.17 0.40
C ASP A 49 18.11 3.84 -0.91
N ASN A 50 17.47 3.98 -2.08
CA ASN A 50 18.01 3.53 -3.38
C ASN A 50 18.06 4.62 -4.46
N ASP A 51 17.32 5.72 -4.31
CA ASP A 51 17.37 6.85 -5.22
C ASP A 51 18.39 7.89 -4.72
N GLU A 52 19.46 8.10 -5.47
CA GLU A 52 20.52 9.05 -5.13
C GLU A 52 20.07 10.51 -5.15
N GLU A 53 18.98 10.83 -5.87
CA GLU A 53 18.40 12.18 -5.89
C GLU A 53 17.56 12.48 -4.64
N PHE A 54 17.24 11.46 -3.84
CA PHE A 54 16.36 11.59 -2.69
C PHE A 54 17.16 11.77 -1.41
N THR A 55 16.97 12.91 -0.74
CA THR A 55 17.58 13.16 0.57
C THR A 55 16.65 12.66 1.66
N LYS A 56 17.07 11.64 2.41
CA LYS A 56 16.28 11.11 3.52
C LYS A 56 16.13 12.15 4.63
N PRO A 57 14.90 12.54 5.01
CA PRO A 57 14.69 13.51 6.08
C PRO A 57 15.05 12.92 7.45
N TYR A 58 15.31 13.79 8.42
CA TYR A 58 15.60 13.38 9.81
C TYR A 58 14.47 12.55 10.43
N ASP A 59 13.21 12.94 10.19
CA ASP A 59 12.05 12.15 10.59
C ASP A 59 11.65 11.20 9.46
N THR A 60 11.80 9.90 9.70
CA THR A 60 11.52 8.84 8.73
C THR A 60 10.08 8.32 8.79
N LYS A 61 9.20 8.97 9.55
CA LYS A 61 7.77 8.64 9.54
C LYS A 61 7.20 8.81 8.14
N LEU A 62 6.20 7.97 7.84
CA LEU A 62 5.50 7.97 6.56
C LEU A 62 5.04 9.37 6.09
N ALA A 63 4.53 10.20 7.00
CA ALA A 63 4.10 11.56 6.63
C ALA A 63 5.29 12.43 6.18
N SER A 64 6.41 12.33 6.88
CA SER A 64 7.62 13.11 6.59
C SER A 64 8.23 12.70 5.25
N LEU A 65 8.31 11.39 4.96
CA LEU A 65 8.73 10.88 3.66
C LEU A 65 7.76 11.28 2.52
N LEU A 66 6.46 11.13 2.73
CA LEU A 66 5.44 11.39 1.70
C LEU A 66 5.39 12.87 1.29
N PHE A 67 5.55 13.79 2.25
CA PHE A 67 5.41 15.23 2.00
C PHE A 67 6.73 15.93 1.68
N HIS A 68 7.86 15.22 1.76
CA HIS A 68 9.16 15.77 1.40
C HIS A 68 9.19 16.18 -0.08
N TYR A 69 10.00 17.19 -0.39
CA TYR A 69 10.05 17.77 -1.73
C TYR A 69 10.42 16.75 -2.80
N ASP A 70 11.51 16.00 -2.60
CA ASP A 70 12.07 15.06 -3.58
C ASP A 70 11.04 14.01 -4.04
N PHE A 71 10.36 13.34 -3.10
CA PHE A 71 9.30 12.42 -3.47
C PHE A 71 8.12 13.15 -4.13
N LYS A 72 7.67 14.27 -3.56
CA LYS A 72 6.48 14.97 -4.05
C LYS A 72 6.66 15.54 -5.46
N SER A 73 7.88 15.95 -5.84
CA SER A 73 8.20 16.44 -7.18
C SER A 73 8.40 15.32 -8.20
N SER A 74 8.76 14.10 -7.76
CA SER A 74 8.94 12.93 -8.64
C SER A 74 7.64 12.35 -9.21
N ILE A 75 6.49 12.61 -8.56
CA ILE A 75 5.19 12.04 -8.94
C ILE A 75 4.17 13.09 -9.40
N LYS A 76 3.17 12.64 -10.16
CA LYS A 76 2.05 13.50 -10.57
C LYS A 76 1.24 13.98 -9.35
N PRO A 77 0.74 15.23 -9.34
CA PRO A 77 -0.08 15.74 -8.24
C PRO A 77 -1.34 14.92 -7.94
N SER A 78 -1.91 14.24 -8.94
CA SER A 78 -3.05 13.34 -8.75
C SER A 78 -2.68 12.12 -7.91
N LEU A 79 -1.57 11.46 -8.24
CA LEU A 79 -1.07 10.30 -7.49
C LEU A 79 -0.72 10.71 -6.06
N PHE A 80 -0.07 11.85 -5.86
CA PHE A 80 0.24 12.36 -4.52
C PHE A 80 -1.01 12.48 -3.63
N ARG A 81 -2.11 13.04 -4.16
CA ARG A 81 -3.38 13.18 -3.42
C ARG A 81 -3.94 11.81 -3.04
N GLU A 82 -3.86 10.84 -3.94
CA GLU A 82 -4.30 9.46 -3.70
C GLU A 82 -3.46 8.77 -2.61
N LEU A 83 -2.14 8.96 -2.60
CA LEU A 83 -1.26 8.40 -1.57
C LEU A 83 -1.45 9.06 -0.19
N ASP A 84 -1.79 10.34 -0.14
CA ASP A 84 -2.19 10.98 1.12
C ASP A 84 -3.52 10.39 1.65
N LEU A 85 -4.45 9.98 0.77
CA LEU A 85 -5.64 9.24 1.19
C LEU A 85 -5.26 7.87 1.78
N VAL A 86 -4.33 7.14 1.17
CA VAL A 86 -3.82 5.87 1.72
C VAL A 86 -3.30 6.06 3.14
N ARG A 87 -2.48 7.10 3.37
CA ARG A 87 -1.97 7.44 4.70
C ARG A 87 -3.09 7.71 5.70
N ARG A 88 -4.08 8.53 5.33
CA ARG A 88 -5.22 8.89 6.19
C ARG A 88 -6.11 7.68 6.50
N PHE A 89 -6.50 6.90 5.49
CA PHE A 89 -7.38 5.73 5.66
C PHE A 89 -6.68 4.57 6.37
N GLY A 90 -5.37 4.39 6.15
CA GLY A 90 -4.58 3.42 6.90
C GLY A 90 -4.43 3.80 8.38
N ASN A 91 -4.31 5.09 8.70
CA ASN A 91 -4.35 5.58 10.07
C ASN A 91 -5.72 5.32 10.71
N ASP A 92 -6.82 5.61 10.01
CA ASP A 92 -8.17 5.26 10.47
C ASP A 92 -8.25 3.76 10.83
N GLY A 93 -7.77 2.88 9.95
CA GLY A 93 -7.72 1.43 10.19
C GLY A 93 -6.89 1.04 11.42
N ALA A 94 -5.72 1.67 11.61
CA ALA A 94 -4.83 1.38 12.74
C ALA A 94 -5.38 1.83 14.09
N HIS A 95 -6.10 2.95 14.12
CA HIS A 95 -6.72 3.51 15.32
C HIS A 95 -8.11 2.91 15.61
N GLY A 96 -8.59 1.98 14.76
CA GLY A 96 -9.87 1.31 14.93
C GLY A 96 -11.08 2.10 14.40
N ASN A 97 -10.85 3.26 13.77
CA ASN A 97 -11.89 4.06 13.14
C ASN A 97 -12.57 3.29 11.99
N PRO A 98 -13.83 3.62 11.65
CA PRO A 98 -14.51 3.03 10.50
C PRO A 98 -13.79 3.33 9.16
N VAL A 99 -13.50 2.28 8.40
CA VAL A 99 -13.04 2.35 7.02
C VAL A 99 -14.08 1.63 6.17
N SER A 100 -14.65 2.32 5.17
CA SER A 100 -15.61 1.71 4.25
C SER A 100 -14.91 0.92 3.15
N ALA A 101 -15.63 -0.03 2.53
CA ALA A 101 -15.17 -0.73 1.33
C ALA A 101 -14.68 0.23 0.24
N ARG A 102 -15.40 1.35 0.03
CA ARG A 102 -14.98 2.40 -0.92
C ARG A 102 -13.64 3.03 -0.54
N LYS A 103 -13.42 3.38 0.73
CA LYS A 103 -12.12 3.91 1.20
C LYS A 103 -11.00 2.89 0.97
N SER A 104 -11.25 1.62 1.26
CA SER A 104 -10.28 0.55 1.04
C SER A 104 -9.94 0.37 -0.44
N LEU A 105 -10.95 0.37 -1.32
CA LEU A 105 -10.75 0.25 -2.77
C LEU A 105 -9.96 1.45 -3.32
N VAL A 106 -10.26 2.67 -2.85
CA VAL A 106 -9.48 3.87 -3.21
C VAL A 106 -8.03 3.71 -2.78
N SER A 107 -7.77 3.22 -1.55
CA SER A 107 -6.41 2.94 -1.10
C SER A 107 -5.70 1.90 -1.96
N LEU A 108 -6.40 0.82 -2.34
CA LEU A 108 -5.86 -0.25 -3.16
C LEU A 108 -5.44 0.25 -4.55
N LYS A 109 -6.30 1.05 -5.21
CA LYS A 109 -6.00 1.65 -6.50
C LYS A 109 -4.84 2.65 -6.43
N ALA A 110 -4.78 3.44 -5.36
CA ALA A 110 -3.70 4.37 -5.13
C ALA A 110 -2.34 3.65 -4.99
N ILE A 111 -2.28 2.59 -4.19
CA ILE A 111 -1.04 1.81 -4.08
C ILE A 111 -0.70 1.09 -5.38
N PHE A 112 -1.69 0.67 -6.18
CA PHE A 112 -1.44 0.11 -7.50
C PHE A 112 -0.75 1.14 -8.40
N GLY A 113 -1.26 2.37 -8.45
CA GLY A 113 -0.62 3.46 -9.20
C GLY A 113 0.81 3.76 -8.73
N PHE A 114 1.05 3.70 -7.42
CA PHE A 114 2.40 3.85 -6.85
C PHE A 114 3.31 2.66 -7.18
N SER A 115 2.80 1.44 -7.14
CA SER A 115 3.53 0.24 -7.55
C SER A 115 3.91 0.27 -9.03
N VAL A 116 3.01 0.77 -9.89
CA VAL A 116 3.28 1.00 -11.31
C VAL A 116 4.41 2.02 -11.47
N TYR A 117 4.40 3.10 -10.68
CA TYR A 117 5.50 4.08 -10.66
C TYR A 117 6.83 3.40 -10.29
N LEU A 118 6.88 2.64 -9.19
CA LEU A 118 8.11 1.95 -8.76
C LEU A 118 8.68 1.04 -9.85
N VAL A 119 7.86 0.18 -10.44
CA VAL A 119 8.34 -0.76 -11.47
C VAL A 119 8.74 -0.04 -12.75
N LYS A 120 8.06 1.03 -13.15
CA LYS A 120 8.41 1.76 -14.37
C LYS A 120 9.73 2.51 -14.29
N TYR A 121 10.09 3.02 -13.12
CA TYR A 121 11.29 3.85 -12.96
C TYR A 121 12.45 3.09 -12.33
N TYR A 122 12.18 2.03 -11.57
CA TYR A 122 13.17 1.30 -10.78
C TYR A 122 13.09 -0.22 -10.92
N GLY A 123 12.13 -0.76 -11.68
CA GLY A 123 12.07 -2.19 -11.96
C GLY A 123 13.16 -2.60 -12.95
N GLU A 124 13.82 -3.72 -12.68
CA GLU A 124 14.83 -4.29 -13.58
C GLU A 124 14.23 -5.34 -14.52
N ALA A 125 13.14 -5.99 -14.08
CA ALA A 125 12.48 -7.01 -14.86
C ALA A 125 11.67 -6.42 -16.03
N ASP A 126 11.79 -7.03 -17.20
CA ASP A 126 10.93 -6.72 -18.34
C ASP A 126 9.50 -7.25 -18.07
N THR A 127 8.71 -6.42 -17.39
CA THR A 127 7.39 -6.80 -16.89
C THR A 127 6.29 -5.96 -17.50
N VAL A 128 5.30 -6.62 -18.11
CA VAL A 128 4.09 -5.96 -18.60
C VAL A 128 3.17 -5.64 -17.43
N VAL A 129 2.96 -4.35 -17.19
CA VAL A 129 2.04 -3.87 -16.15
C VAL A 129 0.60 -3.96 -16.66
N PRO A 130 -0.29 -4.75 -16.02
CA PRO A 130 -1.68 -4.88 -16.44
C PRO A 130 -2.49 -3.62 -16.11
N ASN A 131 -3.72 -3.53 -16.64
CA ASN A 131 -4.70 -2.60 -16.10
C ASN A 131 -5.27 -3.15 -14.78
N PHE A 132 -5.64 -2.25 -13.87
CA PHE A 132 -6.30 -2.64 -12.63
C PHE A 132 -7.69 -3.24 -12.93
N ASP A 133 -7.90 -4.47 -12.49
CA ASP A 133 -9.14 -5.22 -12.65
C ASP A 133 -9.81 -5.45 -11.28
N GLU A 134 -10.95 -4.80 -11.08
CA GLU A 134 -11.79 -4.99 -9.89
C GLU A 134 -12.46 -6.37 -9.83
N ALA A 135 -12.57 -7.09 -10.95
CA ALA A 135 -13.15 -8.42 -10.98
C ALA A 135 -12.28 -9.46 -10.26
N LEU A 136 -11.00 -9.16 -10.04
CA LEU A 136 -10.08 -10.01 -9.28
C LEU A 136 -10.27 -9.89 -7.76
N LEU A 137 -11.08 -8.94 -7.28
CA LEU A 137 -11.26 -8.67 -5.85
C LEU A 137 -12.32 -9.60 -5.23
N PRO A 138 -11.97 -10.39 -4.20
CA PRO A 138 -12.94 -11.24 -3.53
C PRO A 138 -14.06 -10.43 -2.89
N ARG A 139 -15.31 -10.82 -3.13
CA ARG A 139 -16.50 -10.22 -2.49
C ARG A 139 -16.95 -11.07 -1.30
N ALA A 140 -17.69 -10.46 -0.37
CA ALA A 140 -18.11 -11.10 0.88
C ALA A 140 -18.95 -12.36 0.68
N ASP A 141 -19.56 -12.52 -0.49
CA ASP A 141 -20.35 -13.70 -0.85
C ASP A 141 -19.46 -14.91 -1.18
N GLU A 142 -18.18 -14.68 -1.50
CA GLU A 142 -17.20 -15.70 -1.90
C GLU A 142 -16.09 -15.94 -0.86
N ALA A 143 -15.96 -15.08 0.16
CA ALA A 143 -14.92 -15.19 1.17
C ALA A 143 -15.46 -15.82 2.47
N SER A 144 -15.27 -17.14 2.59
CA SER A 144 -15.49 -17.89 3.83
C SER A 144 -14.85 -17.20 5.03
N LYS A 145 -15.65 -17.01 6.08
CA LYS A 145 -15.31 -16.43 7.38
C LYS A 145 -14.18 -17.19 8.08
N ASP A 146 -12.93 -16.95 7.73
CA ASP A 146 -11.80 -17.55 8.46
C ASP A 146 -10.71 -16.55 8.86
N LYS A 147 -10.63 -16.35 10.19
CA LYS A 147 -9.47 -15.94 11.01
C LYS A 147 -8.96 -14.47 11.01
N THR A 148 -9.79 -13.46 10.73
CA THR A 148 -9.26 -12.07 10.59
C THR A 148 -9.03 -11.27 11.88
N LYS A 149 -9.89 -11.35 12.91
CA LYS A 149 -9.79 -10.45 14.08
C LYS A 149 -8.54 -10.68 14.95
N ALA A 150 -8.09 -11.92 15.07
CA ALA A 150 -6.91 -12.27 15.85
C ALA A 150 -5.61 -11.82 15.15
N GLN A 151 -5.54 -12.00 13.83
CA GLN A 151 -4.40 -11.58 13.01
C GLN A 151 -4.23 -10.06 12.99
N LEU A 152 -5.33 -9.31 12.82
CA LEU A 152 -5.30 -7.85 12.87
C LEU A 152 -4.81 -7.32 14.23
N LYS A 153 -5.32 -7.87 15.35
CA LYS A 153 -4.87 -7.48 16.69
C LYS A 153 -3.40 -7.83 16.93
N ALA A 154 -2.94 -9.00 16.49
CA ALA A 154 -1.56 -9.42 16.64
C ALA A 154 -0.60 -8.52 15.84
N TRP A 155 -0.97 -8.17 14.60
CA TRP A 155 -0.18 -7.29 13.75
C TRP A 155 -0.12 -5.84 14.28
N LEU A 156 -1.25 -5.30 14.75
CA LEU A 156 -1.30 -3.98 15.42
C LEU A 156 -0.42 -3.94 16.68
N LYS A 157 -0.40 -5.03 17.47
CA LYS A 157 0.45 -5.14 18.66
C LYS A 157 1.94 -5.18 18.30
N LYS A 158 2.31 -5.91 17.24
CA LYS A 158 3.69 -6.02 16.77
C LYS A 158 4.26 -4.66 16.33
N ARG A 159 3.45 -3.83 15.64
CA ARG A 159 3.87 -2.48 15.20
C ARG A 159 3.86 -1.41 16.28
N LYS A 160 2.98 -1.49 17.30
CA LYS A 160 3.03 -0.56 18.45
C LYS A 160 4.32 -0.67 19.26
N ASN A 161 4.99 -1.82 19.21
CA ASN A 161 6.25 -2.07 19.92
C ASN A 161 7.51 -1.69 19.11
N SER A 162 7.38 -1.15 17.89
CA SER A 162 8.50 -0.73 17.04
C SER A 162 8.70 0.80 16.99
N TYR A 163 8.12 1.54 17.93
CA TYR A 163 8.33 2.98 18.13
C TYR A 163 8.86 3.24 19.53
#